data_AF-A0A382KIB3-F1
#
_entry.id   AF-A0A382KIB3-F1
#
_cell.length_a   1.000
_cell.length_b   1.000
_cell.length_c   1.000
_cell.angle_alpha   90.00
_cell.angle_beta   90.00
_cell.angle_gamma   90.00
#
_symmetry.space_group_name_H-M   'P 1'
#
loop_
_entity.id
_entity.type
_entity.pdbx_description
1 polymer ?
#
loop_
_entity_poly.entity_id
_entity_poly.type
_entity_poly.pdbx_seq_one_letter_code
_entity_poly.pdbx_strand_id
1 'polypeptide(L)'
;NDSNSSSGAVFVYKRTGTNWAQEAYIKAANNDSEDLFGWSVALEGDTLVVGAYGEDSDQSTITNGTSASSNDSNSESGAVYVYKRTGNNWAQMAYIKACDNRDGDRFGYSVSLDNGSLAVGAIEEDSNQTTITNGSCPSNNTSNSNSGAAYVFKLE
;
A
#
# COMPACT_ATOMS: atom_id res chain seq x y z
N ASN A 1 -11.53 -7.28 -14.29
CA ASN A 1 -12.29 -8.30 -13.54
C ASN A 1 -12.94 -7.56 -12.41
N ASP A 2 -14.23 -7.25 -12.55
CA ASP A 2 -15.00 -6.44 -11.60
C ASP A 2 -15.91 -7.32 -10.73
N SER A 3 -15.50 -8.58 -10.51
CA SER A 3 -16.29 -9.59 -9.80
C SER A 3 -16.36 -9.37 -8.29
N ASN A 4 -15.35 -8.70 -7.71
CA ASN A 4 -15.22 -8.50 -6.26
C ASN A 4 -15.60 -7.07 -5.91
N SER A 5 -16.65 -6.91 -5.10
CA SER A 5 -17.18 -5.60 -4.69
C SER A 5 -16.11 -4.81 -3.97
N SER A 6 -15.93 -3.55 -4.35
CA SER A 6 -14.97 -2.64 -3.70
C SER A 6 -13.50 -3.12 -3.69
N SER A 7 -13.13 -4.12 -4.49
CA SER A 7 -11.73 -4.57 -4.66
C SER A 7 -10.82 -3.52 -5.30
N GLY A 8 -11.39 -2.48 -5.90
CA GLY A 8 -10.65 -1.34 -6.41
C GLY A 8 -9.86 -1.58 -7.70
N ALA A 9 -9.29 -0.50 -8.24
CA ALA A 9 -8.42 -0.47 -9.42
C ALA A 9 -7.75 0.89 -9.56
N VAL A 10 -6.61 0.93 -10.25
CA VAL A 10 -5.92 2.16 -10.67
C VAL A 10 -5.82 2.21 -12.19
N PHE A 11 -6.04 3.40 -12.75
CA PHE A 11 -5.85 3.68 -14.18
C PHE A 11 -4.68 4.64 -14.35
N VAL A 12 -3.74 4.30 -15.23
CA VAL A 12 -2.61 5.17 -15.57
C VAL A 12 -2.90 5.83 -16.91
N TYR A 13 -2.81 7.15 -16.96
CA TYR A 13 -2.96 7.92 -18.20
C TYR A 13 -1.67 8.66 -18.53
N LYS A 14 -1.30 8.67 -19.80
CA LYS A 14 -0.15 9.38 -20.33
C LYS A 14 -0.61 10.43 -21.33
N ARG A 15 -0.10 11.64 -21.17
CA ARG A 15 -0.38 12.73 -22.10
C ARG A 15 0.59 12.67 -23.28
N THR A 16 0.06 12.59 -24.50
CA THR A 16 0.81 12.66 -25.75
C THR A 16 0.32 13.86 -26.56
N GLY A 17 1.16 14.91 -26.61
CA GLY A 17 0.75 16.22 -27.15
C GLY A 17 -0.41 16.81 -26.34
N THR A 18 -1.58 16.95 -26.98
CA THR A 18 -2.79 17.50 -26.35
C THR A 18 -3.73 16.43 -25.81
N ASN A 19 -3.49 15.14 -26.10
CA ASN A 19 -4.42 14.07 -25.79
C ASN A 19 -3.95 13.27 -24.57
N TRP A 20 -4.90 12.80 -23.77
CA TRP A 20 -4.66 11.79 -22.75
C TRP A 20 -5.01 10.42 -23.31
N ALA A 21 -4.10 9.47 -23.21
CA ALA A 21 -4.33 8.08 -23.57
C ALA A 21 -4.13 7.21 -22.32
N GLN A 22 -5.02 6.23 -22.12
CA GLN A 22 -4.84 5.24 -21.06
C GLN A 22 -3.62 4.38 -21.40
N GLU A 23 -2.65 4.36 -20.50
CA GLU A 23 -1.43 3.55 -20.60
C GLU A 23 -1.60 2.21 -19.88
N ALA A 24 -2.31 2.18 -18.74
CA ALA A 24 -2.55 0.94 -18.00
C ALA A 24 -3.86 0.95 -17.20
N TYR A 25 -4.31 -0.26 -16.87
CA TYR A 25 -5.32 -0.56 -15.85
C TYR A 25 -4.73 -1.64 -14.93
N ILE A 26 -4.74 -1.38 -13.63
CA ILE A 26 -4.02 -2.16 -12.63
C ILE A 26 -4.99 -2.54 -11.50
N LYS A 27 -4.98 -3.82 -11.12
CA LYS A 27 -5.59 -4.35 -9.89
C LYS A 27 -4.50 -4.98 -9.02
N ALA A 28 -4.78 -5.11 -7.72
CA ALA A 28 -3.97 -5.92 -6.80
C ALA A 28 -3.88 -7.38 -7.29
N ALA A 29 -2.82 -8.10 -6.89
CA ALA A 29 -2.65 -9.52 -7.20
C ALA A 29 -3.60 -10.43 -6.40
N ASN A 30 -3.99 -9.98 -5.20
CA ASN A 30 -4.98 -10.52 -4.27
C ASN A 30 -6.14 -9.52 -4.18
N ASN A 31 -6.93 -9.40 -5.25
CA ASN A 31 -7.95 -8.35 -5.35
C ASN A 31 -9.28 -8.77 -4.72
N ASP A 32 -9.30 -9.03 -3.43
CA ASP A 32 -10.45 -9.50 -2.69
C ASP A 32 -11.46 -8.38 -2.43
N SER A 33 -12.66 -8.76 -1.99
CA SER A 33 -13.73 -7.78 -1.78
C SER A 33 -13.36 -6.85 -0.64
N GLU A 34 -13.65 -5.57 -0.79
CA GLU A 34 -13.42 -4.55 0.25
C GLU A 34 -11.94 -4.22 0.56
N ASP A 35 -10.98 -4.72 -0.22
CA ASP A 35 -9.57 -4.33 -0.11
C ASP A 35 -9.31 -2.84 -0.42
N LEU A 36 -10.19 -2.23 -1.22
CA LEU A 36 -10.16 -0.81 -1.57
C LEU A 36 -8.85 -0.37 -2.24
N PHE A 37 -8.28 -1.25 -3.07
CA PHE A 37 -7.08 -0.94 -3.86
C PHE A 37 -7.27 0.32 -4.71
N GLY A 38 -6.34 1.27 -4.62
CA GLY A 38 -6.45 2.57 -5.30
C GLY A 38 -7.02 3.67 -4.43
N TRP A 39 -7.25 3.41 -3.14
CA TRP A 39 -7.68 4.44 -2.19
C TRP A 39 -6.71 5.61 -2.11
N SER A 40 -5.41 5.32 -2.08
CA SER A 40 -4.35 6.32 -2.12
C SER A 40 -3.35 5.96 -3.22
N VAL A 41 -2.82 6.98 -3.90
CA VAL A 41 -1.87 6.79 -5.01
C VAL A 41 -0.75 7.84 -4.96
N ALA A 42 0.46 7.42 -5.26
CA ALA A 42 1.61 8.29 -5.50
C ALA A 42 2.39 7.81 -6.72
N LEU A 43 2.84 8.74 -7.57
CA LEU A 43 3.58 8.42 -8.79
C LEU A 43 4.80 9.33 -8.89
N GLU A 44 5.99 8.72 -8.96
CA GLU A 44 7.24 9.41 -9.22
C GLU A 44 7.97 8.72 -10.38
N GLY A 45 8.13 9.44 -11.50
CA GLY A 45 8.78 8.90 -12.70
C GLY A 45 8.08 7.63 -13.22
N ASP A 46 8.76 6.50 -13.05
CA ASP A 46 8.31 5.16 -13.46
C ASP A 46 7.82 4.31 -12.27
N THR A 47 7.76 4.85 -11.05
CA THR A 47 7.31 4.13 -9.85
C THR A 47 5.95 4.64 -9.41
N LEU A 48 4.97 3.73 -9.39
CA LEU A 48 3.62 3.95 -8.87
C LEU A 48 3.47 3.21 -7.54
N VAL A 49 2.96 3.88 -6.54
CA VAL A 49 2.59 3.30 -5.25
C VAL A 49 1.09 3.42 -5.08
N VAL A 50 0.46 2.33 -4.64
CA VAL A 50 -0.99 2.24 -4.46
C VAL A 50 -1.30 1.70 -3.07
N GLY A 51 -2.07 2.44 -2.28
CA GLY A 51 -2.59 1.96 -1.01
C GLY A 51 -3.93 1.23 -1.16
N ALA A 52 -4.12 0.24 -0.29
CA ALA A 52 -5.32 -0.57 -0.15
C ALA A 52 -5.56 -0.77 1.35
N TYR A 53 -6.16 0.24 2.01
CA TYR A 53 -6.24 0.24 3.47
C TYR A 53 -7.21 -0.80 4.03
N GLY A 54 -8.13 -1.30 3.20
CA GLY A 54 -9.06 -2.36 3.56
C GLY A 54 -8.53 -3.75 3.29
N GLU A 55 -7.29 -3.90 2.83
CA GLU A 55 -6.72 -5.22 2.56
C GLU A 55 -6.48 -6.01 3.85
N ASP A 56 -6.89 -7.26 3.85
CA ASP A 56 -6.79 -8.16 4.98
C ASP A 56 -5.54 -9.02 4.86
N SER A 57 -4.73 -9.12 5.93
CA SER A 57 -3.67 -10.14 6.05
C SER A 57 -2.91 -10.07 7.37
N ASP A 58 -2.60 -11.22 7.97
CA ASP A 58 -1.68 -11.29 9.11
C ASP A 58 -0.20 -11.13 8.72
N GLN A 59 0.12 -10.98 7.43
CA GLN A 59 1.49 -10.76 6.98
C GLN A 59 2.06 -9.46 7.56
N SER A 60 3.20 -9.57 8.26
CA SER A 60 3.94 -8.47 8.88
C SER A 60 5.28 -8.18 8.19
N THR A 61 5.39 -8.53 6.90
CA THR A 61 6.64 -8.44 6.13
C THR A 61 6.40 -7.87 4.72
N ILE A 62 7.49 -7.53 4.04
CA ILE A 62 7.47 -7.09 2.64
C ILE A 62 7.65 -8.31 1.73
N THR A 63 6.74 -8.50 0.77
CA THR A 63 6.91 -9.44 -0.33
C THR A 63 7.46 -8.71 -1.54
N ASN A 64 8.67 -9.03 -1.97
CA ASN A 64 9.22 -8.54 -3.24
C ASN A 64 8.76 -9.41 -4.41
N GLY A 65 8.46 -8.78 -5.54
CA GLY A 65 7.98 -9.42 -6.77
C GLY A 65 6.50 -9.15 -7.05
N THR A 66 5.88 -10.07 -7.78
CA THR A 66 4.55 -9.89 -8.38
C THR A 66 3.42 -10.55 -7.59
N SER A 67 3.70 -10.98 -6.36
CA SER A 67 2.75 -11.71 -5.52
C SER A 67 2.39 -10.89 -4.29
N ALA A 68 1.20 -11.16 -3.76
CA ALA A 68 0.72 -10.67 -2.48
C ALA A 68 0.14 -11.85 -1.70
N SER A 69 -0.04 -11.66 -0.39
CA SER A 69 -0.64 -12.67 0.47
C SER A 69 -2.07 -12.99 0.00
N SER A 70 -2.53 -14.22 0.20
CA SER A 70 -3.94 -14.60 0.02
C SER A 70 -4.59 -14.96 1.36
N ASN A 71 -3.99 -14.49 2.45
CA ASN A 71 -4.48 -14.68 3.80
C ASN A 71 -5.32 -13.46 4.15
N ASP A 72 -6.53 -13.69 4.65
CA ASP A 72 -7.49 -12.65 5.03
C ASP A 72 -7.84 -12.75 6.54
N SER A 73 -6.86 -13.12 7.39
CA SER A 73 -7.11 -13.44 8.80
C SER A 73 -7.09 -12.23 9.74
N ASN A 74 -6.65 -11.07 9.25
CA ASN A 74 -6.45 -9.85 10.03
C ASN A 74 -7.03 -8.67 9.26
N SER A 75 -8.25 -8.30 9.63
CA SER A 75 -9.14 -7.43 8.87
C SER A 75 -8.71 -5.96 8.86
N GLU A 76 -8.81 -5.29 7.71
CA GLU A 76 -8.45 -3.88 7.51
C GLU A 76 -7.05 -3.52 8.03
N SER A 77 -6.13 -4.49 8.10
CA SER A 77 -4.74 -4.23 8.47
C SER A 77 -4.02 -3.40 7.40
N GLY A 78 -4.51 -3.46 6.17
CA GLY A 78 -4.15 -2.62 5.06
C GLY A 78 -2.80 -2.97 4.43
N ALA A 79 -2.61 -2.54 3.18
CA ALA A 79 -1.40 -2.80 2.40
C ALA A 79 -1.02 -1.65 1.47
N VAL A 80 0.23 -1.68 1.01
CA VAL A 80 0.74 -0.85 -0.07
C VAL A 80 1.39 -1.71 -1.14
N TYR A 81 1.11 -1.39 -2.41
CA TYR A 81 1.65 -2.08 -3.58
C TYR A 81 2.54 -1.12 -4.35
N VAL A 82 3.72 -1.58 -4.74
CA VAL A 82 4.66 -0.81 -5.57
C VAL A 82 4.69 -1.42 -6.96
N TYR A 83 4.47 -0.60 -7.98
CA TYR A 83 4.56 -0.97 -9.39
C TYR A 83 5.64 -0.16 -10.08
N LYS A 84 6.35 -0.78 -11.02
CA LYS A 84 7.38 -0.11 -11.83
C LYS A 84 7.06 -0.23 -13.32
N ARG A 85 7.22 0.87 -14.04
CA ARG A 85 7.10 0.93 -15.49
C ARG A 85 8.45 0.59 -16.13
N THR A 86 8.42 -0.29 -17.13
CA THR A 86 9.54 -0.54 -18.05
C THR A 86 9.02 -0.48 -19.49
N GLY A 87 9.41 0.58 -20.22
CA GLY A 87 8.80 0.90 -21.50
C GLY A 87 7.33 1.28 -21.32
N ASN A 88 6.41 0.48 -21.87
CA ASN A 88 4.97 0.67 -21.72
C ASN A 88 4.32 -0.37 -20.78
N ASN A 89 5.13 -1.22 -20.13
CA ASN A 89 4.63 -2.28 -19.26
C ASN A 89 4.77 -1.86 -17.80
N TRP A 90 3.70 -2.04 -17.02
CA TRP A 90 3.69 -1.90 -15.58
C TRP A 90 3.72 -3.28 -14.93
N ALA A 91 4.56 -3.47 -13.93
CA ALA A 91 4.64 -4.71 -13.15
C ALA A 91 4.73 -4.39 -11.66
N GLN A 92 4.06 -5.20 -10.84
CA GLN A 92 4.21 -5.13 -9.38
C GLN A 92 5.62 -5.57 -9.00
N MET A 93 6.27 -4.77 -8.15
CA MET A 93 7.61 -4.98 -7.62
C MET A 93 7.58 -5.32 -6.13
N ALA A 94 6.59 -4.85 -5.39
CA ALA A 94 6.46 -5.17 -3.97
C ALA A 94 4.99 -5.12 -3.50
N TYR A 95 4.72 -5.92 -2.48
CA TYR A 95 3.57 -5.83 -1.58
C TYR A 95 4.12 -5.59 -0.17
N ILE A 96 3.67 -4.53 0.48
CA ILE A 96 4.21 -4.01 1.73
C ILE A 96 3.10 -4.00 2.78
N LYS A 97 3.40 -4.59 3.92
CA LYS A 97 2.58 -4.54 5.14
C LYS A 97 3.33 -3.82 6.25
N ALA A 98 2.58 -3.18 7.16
CA ALA A 98 3.15 -2.77 8.44
C ALA A 98 3.67 -4.00 9.17
N CYS A 99 4.81 -3.89 9.85
CA CYS A 99 5.43 -5.06 10.48
C CYS A 99 4.90 -5.35 11.90
N ASP A 100 4.09 -4.44 12.40
CA ASP A 100 3.31 -4.48 13.61
C ASP A 100 1.80 -4.48 13.31
N ASN A 101 1.41 -4.86 12.10
CA ASN A 101 0.03 -4.87 11.61
C ASN A 101 -0.96 -5.53 12.58
N ARG A 102 -2.08 -4.86 12.79
CA ARG A 102 -3.23 -5.33 13.56
C ARG A 102 -4.52 -5.01 12.84
N ASP A 103 -5.58 -5.65 13.32
CA ASP A 103 -6.93 -5.46 12.83
C ASP A 103 -7.30 -3.98 12.90
N GLY A 104 -7.70 -3.39 11.77
CA GLY A 104 -8.14 -2.01 11.70
C GLY A 104 -7.04 -0.95 11.70
N ASP A 105 -5.75 -1.29 11.64
CA ASP A 105 -4.69 -0.26 11.62
C ASP A 105 -4.72 0.59 10.33
N ARG A 106 -5.31 0.05 9.25
CA ARG A 106 -5.52 0.72 7.96
C ARG A 106 -4.24 1.23 7.31
N PHE A 107 -3.17 0.42 7.33
CA PHE A 107 -1.93 0.75 6.64
C PHE A 107 -2.17 1.00 5.14
N GLY A 108 -1.59 2.06 4.58
CA GLY A 108 -1.85 2.44 3.19
C GLY A 108 -3.01 3.42 3.02
N TYR A 109 -3.60 3.91 4.12
CA TYR A 109 -4.64 4.95 4.09
C TYR A 109 -4.17 6.20 3.34
N SER A 110 -2.92 6.59 3.53
CA SER A 110 -2.26 7.66 2.77
C SER A 110 -0.87 7.22 2.34
N VAL A 111 -0.45 7.64 1.13
CA VAL A 111 0.89 7.38 0.60
C VAL A 111 1.48 8.65 -0.01
N SER A 112 2.80 8.81 0.10
CA SER A 112 3.56 9.82 -0.64
C SER A 112 4.89 9.23 -1.08
N LEU A 113 5.40 9.68 -2.22
CA LEU A 113 6.67 9.23 -2.78
C LEU A 113 7.45 10.45 -3.25
N ASP A 114 8.67 10.61 -2.75
CA ASP A 114 9.61 11.63 -3.18
C ASP A 114 11.05 11.10 -3.11
N ASN A 115 11.78 11.22 -4.21
CA ASN A 115 13.16 10.79 -4.38
C ASN A 115 13.41 9.36 -3.86
N GLY A 116 12.50 8.43 -4.19
CA GLY A 116 12.53 7.04 -3.73
C GLY A 116 12.25 6.84 -2.23
N SER A 117 11.91 7.88 -1.49
CA SER A 117 11.41 7.77 -0.11
C SER A 117 9.89 7.67 -0.13
N LEU A 118 9.36 6.53 0.29
CA LEU A 118 7.92 6.27 0.41
C LEU A 118 7.50 6.51 1.86
N ALA A 119 6.54 7.40 2.11
CA ALA A 119 5.86 7.48 3.41
C ALA A 119 4.44 6.92 3.31
N VAL A 120 4.03 6.14 4.31
CA VAL A 120 2.73 5.48 4.39
C VAL A 120 2.08 5.77 5.74
N GLY A 121 0.81 6.18 5.73
CA GLY A 121 0.02 6.35 6.94
C GLY A 121 -0.80 5.11 7.28
N ALA A 122 -0.92 4.82 8.57
CA ALA A 122 -1.87 3.89 9.18
C ALA A 122 -2.64 4.68 10.25
N ILE A 123 -3.82 5.19 9.90
CA ILE A 123 -4.46 6.25 10.70
C ILE A 123 -5.06 5.73 12.01
N GLU A 124 -5.29 4.43 12.11
CA GLU A 124 -5.92 3.76 13.25
C GLU A 124 -4.95 2.85 14.01
N GLU A 125 -3.65 2.97 13.75
CA GLU A 125 -2.64 2.20 14.49
C GLU A 125 -2.64 2.54 15.99
N ASP A 126 -2.63 1.49 16.81
CA ASP A 126 -2.65 1.53 18.27
C ASP A 126 -1.23 1.50 18.88
N SER A 127 -0.69 2.65 19.30
CA SER A 127 0.60 2.70 19.97
C SER A 127 0.73 3.83 20.98
N ASN A 128 1.36 3.56 22.11
CA ASN A 128 1.78 4.60 23.05
C ASN A 128 3.18 5.17 22.78
N GLN A 129 3.77 4.80 21.64
CA GLN A 129 5.12 5.21 21.30
C GLN A 129 5.20 6.71 20.96
N THR A 130 6.18 7.40 21.54
CA THR A 130 6.39 8.85 21.35
C THR A 130 7.74 9.18 20.70
N THR A 131 8.44 8.16 20.19
CA THR A 131 9.79 8.25 19.60
C THR A 131 9.85 7.57 18.25
N ILE A 132 10.85 7.89 17.42
CA ILE A 132 11.08 7.24 16.13
C ILE A 132 11.75 5.86 16.34
N THR A 133 11.23 4.80 15.73
CA THR A 133 11.93 3.52 15.56
C THR A 133 12.64 3.47 14.21
N ASN A 134 13.89 3.03 14.17
CA ASN A 134 14.63 2.80 12.92
C ASN A 134 14.99 1.31 12.79
N GLY A 135 14.62 0.68 11.67
CA GLY A 135 15.09 -0.66 11.27
C GLY A 135 14.48 -1.87 12.01
N SER A 136 13.69 -1.66 13.05
CA SER A 136 12.88 -2.70 13.70
C SER A 136 11.41 -2.30 13.70
N CYS A 137 10.52 -3.26 14.00
CA CYS A 137 9.13 -2.92 14.30
C CYS A 137 9.04 -2.05 15.55
N PRO A 138 8.06 -1.14 15.61
CA PRO A 138 7.81 -0.33 16.80
C PRO A 138 7.29 -1.19 17.96
N SER A 139 7.07 -0.55 19.10
CA SER A 139 6.56 -1.22 20.29
C SER A 139 5.24 -1.96 20.01
N ASN A 140 5.07 -3.13 20.63
CA ASN A 140 3.78 -3.84 20.62
C ASN A 140 2.78 -3.31 21.67
N ASN A 141 3.06 -2.16 22.28
CA ASN A 141 2.24 -1.59 23.34
C ASN A 141 1.09 -0.76 22.77
N THR A 142 -0.11 -1.33 22.81
CA THR A 142 -1.35 -0.78 22.26
C THR A 142 -2.17 0.04 23.25
N SER A 143 -1.57 0.52 24.34
CA SER A 143 -2.32 1.20 25.41
C SER A 143 -2.95 2.54 25.02
N ASN A 144 -2.63 3.08 23.84
CA ASN A 144 -3.24 4.28 23.29
C ASN A 144 -3.85 3.95 21.93
N SER A 145 -5.18 3.80 21.89
CA SER A 145 -5.87 3.34 20.69
C SER A 145 -6.05 4.44 19.64
N ASN A 146 -6.03 4.06 18.36
CA ASN A 146 -6.20 4.89 17.18
C ASN A 146 -5.31 6.14 17.20
N SER A 147 -4.09 6.00 17.72
CA SER A 147 -3.11 7.09 17.77
C SER A 147 -2.54 7.42 16.39
N GLY A 148 -2.58 6.44 15.48
CA GLY A 148 -2.05 6.50 14.14
C GLY A 148 -0.52 6.41 14.11
N ALA A 149 -0.02 5.97 12.96
CA ALA A 149 1.40 5.84 12.68
C ALA A 149 1.75 6.27 11.25
N ALA A 150 3.02 6.64 11.06
CA ALA A 150 3.60 6.87 9.76
C ALA A 150 4.87 6.03 9.60
N TYR A 151 4.97 5.32 8.48
CA TYR A 151 6.06 4.43 8.12
C TYR A 151 6.82 5.03 6.96
N VAL A 152 8.14 4.99 6.99
CA VAL A 152 8.98 5.50 5.90
C VAL A 152 9.89 4.39 5.38
N PHE A 153 9.82 4.16 4.07
CA PHE A 153 10.60 3.16 3.35
C PHE A 153 11.51 3.84 2.33
N LYS A 154 12.65 3.21 2.05
CA LYS A 154 13.49 3.59 0.92
C LYS A 154 13.36 2.53 -0.18
N LEU A 155 12.99 2.97 -1.38
CA LEU A 155 12.96 2.15 -2.57
C LEU A 155 14.36 2.20 -3.20
N GLU A 156 15.06 1.07 -3.23
CA GLU A 156 16.37 0.90 -3.87
C GLU A 156 16.27 0.25 -5.25
#